data_AF-A0A402CBD5-F1
#
_entry.id   AF-A0A402CBD5-F1
#
_cell.length_a   1.000
_cell.length_b   1.000
_cell.length_c   1.000
_cell.angle_alpha   90.00
_cell.angle_beta   90.00
_cell.angle_gamma   90.00
#
_symmetry.space_group_name_H-M   'P 1'
#
loop_
_entity.id
_entity.type
_entity.pdbx_description
1 polymer ?
#
loop_
_entity_poly.entity_id
_entity_poly.type
_entity_poly.pdbx_seq_one_letter_code
_entity_poly.pdbx_strand_id
1 'polypeptide(L)'
;MMSVPPYRPGPFDWRHLDQQAASELWVELIDWVEWLRERYDFGRDIRPCWFRHGALVEELTAAMVAHRSSFQQTKDPYHHGPAAWHYQVLRPMMARMPAITDFEQCTQDTCGFTPARVHTLTTIAEYVDADVRQRSESPESGFFADRDSAAAGAAATLSMEKVITAIDNGTAVAEDPSDDFSAVSLDGARYEYDDEAGQYKRTE
;
A
#
# COMPACT_ATOMS: atom_id res chain seq x y z
N MET A 1 -24.52 -5.84 8.42
CA MET A 1 -23.98 -4.46 8.43
C MET A 1 -22.47 -4.56 8.27
N MET A 2 -21.90 -4.10 7.15
CA MET A 2 -20.44 -3.93 7.06
C MET A 2 -20.07 -2.63 7.77
N SER A 3 -19.44 -2.74 8.94
CA SER A 3 -18.85 -1.59 9.64
C SER A 3 -17.49 -1.28 9.03
N VAL A 4 -17.11 -0.01 9.03
CA VAL A 4 -15.71 0.38 8.79
C VAL A 4 -14.85 -0.36 9.83
N PRO A 5 -13.81 -1.10 9.42
CA PRO A 5 -12.90 -1.77 10.35
C PRO A 5 -12.24 -0.76 11.31
N PRO A 6 -11.96 -1.15 12.56
CA PRO A 6 -11.29 -0.26 13.50
C PRO A 6 -9.88 0.09 12.98
N TYR A 7 -9.56 1.38 12.96
CA TYR A 7 -8.24 1.86 12.60
C TYR A 7 -7.20 1.50 13.67
N ARG A 8 -6.07 0.93 13.25
CA ARG A 8 -4.92 0.62 14.13
C ARG A 8 -3.70 1.39 13.61
N PRO A 9 -3.32 2.51 14.25
CA PRO A 9 -2.19 3.32 13.77
C PRO A 9 -0.89 2.53 13.83
N GLY A 10 -0.07 2.70 12.80
CA GLY A 10 1.28 2.13 12.74
C GLY A 10 2.31 2.99 13.47
N PRO A 11 3.56 2.50 13.59
CA PRO A 11 4.63 3.21 14.29
C PRO A 11 5.12 4.48 13.57
N PHE A 12 4.67 4.72 12.34
CA PHE A 12 5.05 5.87 11.52
C PHE A 12 3.92 6.90 11.34
N ASP A 13 2.79 6.71 12.03
CA ASP A 13 1.63 7.60 11.95
C ASP A 13 1.74 8.73 12.98
N TRP A 14 2.37 9.83 12.57
CA TRP A 14 2.63 11.02 13.40
C TRP A 14 1.42 11.51 14.19
N ARG A 15 0.20 11.40 13.64
CA ARG A 15 -1.03 11.88 14.28
C ARG A 15 -1.35 11.10 15.56
N HIS A 16 -0.90 9.87 15.67
CA HIS A 16 -1.26 8.95 16.76
C HIS A 16 -0.08 8.54 17.63
N LEU A 17 1.12 9.10 17.41
CA LEU A 17 2.27 8.84 18.26
C LEU A 17 2.14 9.54 19.61
N ASP A 18 2.62 8.86 20.66
CA ASP A 18 2.91 9.51 21.92
C ASP A 18 4.26 10.25 21.88
N GLN A 19 4.60 10.93 22.96
CA GLN A 19 5.83 11.73 23.04
C GLN A 19 7.10 10.90 22.82
N GLN A 20 7.15 9.67 23.33
CA GLN A 20 8.33 8.82 23.26
C GLN A 20 8.50 8.28 21.83
N ALA A 21 7.44 7.71 21.25
CA ALA A 21 7.47 7.20 19.89
C ALA A 21 7.76 8.30 18.86
N ALA A 22 7.18 9.50 19.05
CA ALA A 22 7.48 10.65 18.19
C ALA A 22 8.96 11.06 18.29
N SER A 23 9.54 11.06 19.49
CA SER A 23 10.97 11.37 19.68
C SER A 23 11.87 10.37 18.97
N GLU A 24 11.56 9.08 19.08
CA GLU A 24 12.32 8.02 18.40
C GLU A 24 12.23 8.15 16.89
N LEU A 25 11.02 8.38 16.36
CA LEU A 25 10.82 8.57 14.92
C LEU A 25 11.54 9.82 14.39
N TRP A 26 11.57 10.91 15.14
CA TRP A 26 12.35 12.10 14.76
C TRP A 26 13.84 11.81 14.61
N VAL A 27 14.43 11.04 15.53
CA VAL A 27 15.84 10.67 15.45
C VAL A 27 16.12 9.85 14.19
N GLU A 28 15.31 8.83 13.92
CA GLU A 28 15.47 8.01 12.70
C GLU A 28 15.28 8.84 11.42
N LEU A 29 14.25 9.70 11.40
CA LEU A 29 13.94 10.51 10.23
C LEU A 29 15.05 11.52 9.93
N ILE A 30 15.58 12.21 10.95
CA ILE A 30 16.65 13.19 10.76
C ILE A 30 17.89 12.52 10.16
N ASP A 31 18.34 11.41 10.74
CA ASP A 31 19.52 10.68 10.24
C ASP A 31 19.33 10.24 8.78
N TRP A 32 18.16 9.66 8.47
CA TRP A 32 17.87 9.22 7.12
C TRP A 32 17.76 10.37 6.11
N VAL A 33 17.14 11.48 6.49
CA VAL A 33 17.01 12.65 5.60
C VAL A 33 18.37 13.27 5.33
N GLU A 34 19.27 13.38 6.31
CA GLU A 34 20.62 13.88 6.07
C GLU A 34 21.41 12.96 5.14
N TRP A 35 21.34 11.64 5.36
CA TRP A 35 21.91 10.67 4.43
C TRP A 35 21.35 10.85 3.01
N LEU A 36 20.03 11.01 2.86
CA LEU A 36 19.39 11.17 1.55
C LEU A 36 19.89 12.45 0.86
N ARG A 37 19.94 13.56 1.60
CA ARG A 37 20.39 14.87 1.10
C ARG A 37 21.82 14.81 0.59
N GLU A 38 22.70 14.16 1.33
CA GLU A 38 24.11 14.02 0.94
C GLU A 38 24.29 13.01 -0.20
N ARG A 39 23.66 11.84 -0.10
CA ARG A 39 23.89 10.73 -1.03
C ARG A 39 23.35 10.98 -2.44
N TYR A 40 22.26 11.72 -2.54
CA TYR A 40 21.59 12.05 -3.80
C TYR A 40 21.77 13.51 -4.24
N ASP A 41 22.58 14.29 -3.53
CA ASP A 41 22.83 15.73 -3.79
C ASP A 41 21.53 16.57 -3.79
N PHE A 42 20.58 16.23 -2.92
CA PHE A 42 19.30 16.94 -2.78
C PHE A 42 19.37 18.12 -1.80
N GLY A 43 20.55 18.61 -1.44
CA GLY A 43 20.69 19.73 -0.51
C GLY A 43 20.00 21.02 -0.96
N ARG A 44 19.78 21.18 -2.27
CA ARG A 44 19.05 22.33 -2.85
C ARG A 44 17.54 22.14 -2.85
N ASP A 45 17.09 20.91 -3.06
CA ASP A 45 15.68 20.53 -3.16
C ASP A 45 15.05 20.32 -1.78
N ILE A 46 15.77 19.66 -0.87
CA ILE A 46 15.40 19.47 0.53
C ILE A 46 16.20 20.46 1.38
N ARG A 47 15.57 21.60 1.68
CA ARG A 47 16.18 22.70 2.43
C ARG A 47 16.44 22.31 3.90
N PRO A 48 17.41 22.95 4.59
CA PRO A 48 17.69 22.67 6.00
C PRO A 48 16.48 22.85 6.93
N CYS A 49 15.50 23.67 6.53
CA CYS A 49 14.29 23.92 7.29
C CYS A 49 13.17 22.87 7.09
N TRP A 50 13.43 21.77 6.36
CA TRP A 50 12.41 20.77 5.97
C TRP A 50 11.49 20.33 7.12
N PHE A 51 12.02 20.18 8.34
CA PHE A 51 11.29 19.75 9.53
C PHE A 51 10.17 20.72 9.95
N ARG A 52 10.19 21.96 9.46
CA ARG A 52 9.13 22.96 9.69
C ARG A 52 7.95 22.80 8.73
N HIS A 53 8.09 22.02 7.67
CA HIS A 53 7.09 21.81 6.64
C HIS A 53 6.37 20.48 6.90
N GLY A 54 5.25 20.52 7.64
CA GLY A 54 4.57 19.31 8.09
C GLY A 54 4.23 18.30 6.99
N ALA A 55 3.76 18.77 5.82
CA ALA A 55 3.50 17.89 4.68
C ALA A 55 4.76 17.17 4.16
N LEU A 56 5.92 17.84 4.24
CA LEU A 56 7.19 17.23 3.86
C LEU A 56 7.67 16.22 4.90
N VAL A 57 7.41 16.45 6.19
CA VAL A 57 7.70 15.48 7.24
C VAL A 57 6.97 14.16 6.95
N GLU A 58 5.68 14.23 6.61
CA GLU A 58 4.88 13.05 6.24
C GLU A 58 5.43 12.34 4.99
N GLU A 59 5.73 13.09 3.92
CA GLU A 59 6.24 12.53 2.65
C GLU A 59 7.65 11.91 2.81
N LEU A 60 8.55 12.55 3.56
CA LEU A 60 9.88 12.00 3.86
C LEU A 60 9.77 10.76 4.76
N THR A 61 8.85 10.75 5.72
CA THR A 61 8.59 9.58 6.56
C THR A 61 8.12 8.40 5.71
N ALA A 62 7.16 8.61 4.82
CA ALA A 62 6.67 7.58 3.90
C ALA A 62 7.80 7.04 3.00
N ALA A 63 8.64 7.93 2.46
CA ALA A 63 9.77 7.54 1.62
C ALA A 63 10.85 6.76 2.39
N MET A 64 11.14 7.14 3.64
CA MET A 64 12.04 6.41 4.53
C MET A 64 11.54 5.00 4.82
N VAL A 65 10.25 4.86 5.16
CA VAL A 65 9.65 3.55 5.47
C VAL A 65 9.67 2.65 4.25
N ALA A 66 9.31 3.17 3.09
CA ALA A 66 9.41 2.42 1.84
C ALA A 66 10.87 2.04 1.50
N HIS A 67 11.82 2.94 1.74
CA HIS A 67 13.24 2.64 1.56
C HIS A 67 13.67 1.47 2.44
N ARG A 68 13.34 1.50 3.74
CA ARG A 68 13.64 0.40 4.67
C ARG A 68 13.04 -0.90 4.17
N SER A 69 11.77 -0.91 3.78
CA SER A 69 11.10 -2.10 3.26
C SER A 69 11.75 -2.65 1.99
N SER A 70 12.18 -1.78 1.07
CA SER A 70 12.80 -2.19 -0.21
C SER A 70 14.24 -2.67 -0.08
N PHE A 71 14.95 -2.27 0.97
CA PHE A 71 16.36 -2.62 1.20
C PHE A 71 16.56 -3.61 2.36
N GLN A 72 15.51 -3.92 3.12
CA GLN A 72 15.52 -5.00 4.10
C GLN A 72 15.76 -6.34 3.39
N GLN A 73 16.50 -7.27 4.02
CA GLN A 73 16.77 -8.57 3.41
C GLN A 73 15.45 -9.32 3.13
N THR A 74 15.06 -9.36 1.86
CA THR A 74 13.91 -10.12 1.37
C THR A 74 14.37 -11.35 0.59
N LYS A 75 13.52 -12.37 0.52
CA LYS A 75 13.76 -13.58 -0.29
C LYS A 75 13.52 -13.35 -1.79
N ASP A 76 12.75 -12.32 -2.14
CA ASP A 76 12.44 -11.93 -3.52
C ASP A 76 12.66 -10.40 -3.68
N PRO A 77 13.81 -9.98 -4.25
CA PRO A 77 14.15 -8.59 -4.44
C PRO A 77 13.55 -7.97 -5.72
N TYR A 78 12.81 -8.71 -6.56
CA TYR A 78 12.48 -8.23 -7.90
C TYR A 78 11.29 -7.25 -7.92
N HIS A 79 10.19 -7.56 -7.22
CA HIS A 79 8.94 -6.79 -7.34
C HIS A 79 8.84 -5.55 -6.44
N HIS A 80 9.57 -5.52 -5.31
CA HIS A 80 9.54 -4.41 -4.34
C HIS A 80 10.94 -3.96 -3.92
N GLY A 81 11.95 -4.33 -4.70
CA GLY A 81 13.34 -4.07 -4.35
C GLY A 81 13.80 -2.63 -4.58
N PRO A 82 15.11 -2.39 -4.43
CA PRO A 82 15.73 -1.07 -4.52
C PRO A 82 15.37 -0.26 -5.77
N ALA A 83 15.27 -0.91 -6.94
CA ALA A 83 14.93 -0.23 -8.18
C ALA A 83 13.48 0.30 -8.19
N ALA A 84 12.54 -0.48 -7.64
CA ALA A 84 11.14 -0.07 -7.52
C ALA A 84 11.01 1.14 -6.59
N TRP A 85 11.73 1.18 -5.47
CA TRP A 85 11.74 2.34 -4.58
C TRP A 85 12.15 3.64 -5.29
N HIS A 86 13.22 3.60 -6.08
CA HIS A 86 13.66 4.78 -6.83
C HIS A 86 12.60 5.28 -7.82
N TYR A 87 11.94 4.34 -8.53
CA TYR A 87 11.00 4.66 -9.59
C TYR A 87 9.61 5.06 -9.06
N GLN A 88 9.11 4.35 -8.05
CA GLN A 88 7.74 4.47 -7.56
C GLN A 88 7.62 5.40 -6.34
N VAL A 89 8.71 5.61 -5.60
CA VAL A 89 8.69 6.40 -4.36
C VAL A 89 9.54 7.65 -4.48
N LEU A 90 10.86 7.50 -4.66
CA LEU A 90 11.78 8.64 -4.62
C LEU A 90 11.46 9.67 -5.71
N ARG A 91 11.39 9.25 -6.98
CA ARG A 91 11.14 10.18 -8.09
C ARG A 91 9.77 10.87 -7.97
N PRO A 92 8.65 10.16 -7.71
CA PRO A 92 7.36 10.81 -7.52
C PRO A 92 7.32 11.76 -6.31
N MET A 93 7.96 11.40 -5.19
CA MET A 93 8.07 12.28 -4.02
C MET A 93 8.74 13.59 -4.40
N MET A 94 9.93 13.53 -5.02
CA MET A 94 10.67 14.72 -5.46
C MET A 94 9.86 15.59 -6.42
N ALA A 95 9.07 14.98 -7.32
CA ALA A 95 8.23 15.71 -8.26
C ALA A 95 7.06 16.46 -7.57
N ARG A 96 6.53 15.94 -6.46
CA ARG A 96 5.45 16.58 -5.68
C ARG A 96 5.94 17.67 -4.74
N MET A 97 7.18 17.57 -4.26
CA MET A 97 7.74 18.46 -3.23
C MET A 97 7.46 19.96 -3.46
N PRO A 98 7.68 20.55 -4.65
CA PRO A 98 7.40 21.97 -4.87
C PRO A 98 5.95 22.39 -4.59
N ALA A 99 4.99 21.48 -4.78
CA ALA A 99 3.57 21.75 -4.54
C ALA A 99 3.17 21.70 -3.06
N ILE A 100 3.98 21.07 -2.20
CA ILE A 100 3.64 20.83 -0.78
C ILE A 100 4.48 21.65 0.20
N THR A 101 5.58 22.29 -0.24
CA THR A 101 6.52 22.94 0.68
C THR A 101 6.67 24.45 0.58
N ASP A 102 6.13 25.13 -0.44
CA ASP A 102 6.33 26.57 -0.69
C ASP A 102 7.74 27.06 -0.27
N PHE A 103 8.77 26.45 -0.87
CA PHE A 103 10.17 26.77 -0.53
C PHE A 103 10.63 28.12 -1.08
N GLU A 104 9.81 28.84 -1.85
CA GLU A 104 10.20 30.13 -2.46
C GLU A 104 10.60 31.16 -1.41
N GLN A 105 10.02 31.06 -0.22
CA GLN A 105 10.29 31.95 0.91
C GLN A 105 11.41 31.43 1.84
N CYS A 106 11.98 30.26 1.56
CA CYS A 106 12.99 29.63 2.40
C CYS A 106 14.41 29.81 1.83
N THR A 107 15.31 30.39 2.62
CA THR A 107 16.74 30.48 2.32
C THR A 107 17.51 29.34 3.00
N GLN A 108 18.85 29.38 2.96
CA GLN A 108 19.69 28.39 3.64
C GLN A 108 19.53 28.49 5.18
N ASP A 109 19.43 29.72 5.68
CA ASP A 109 19.44 30.00 7.13
C ASP A 109 18.10 30.55 7.64
N THR A 110 17.11 30.76 6.78
CA THR A 110 15.80 31.32 7.15
C THR A 110 14.67 30.51 6.53
N CYS A 111 13.68 30.16 7.36
CA CYS A 111 12.46 29.51 6.93
C CYS A 111 11.33 30.54 6.86
N GLY A 112 10.81 30.83 5.66
CA GLY A 112 9.65 31.71 5.47
C GLY A 112 8.31 30.98 5.51
N PHE A 113 8.31 29.66 5.76
CA PHE A 113 7.11 28.85 5.73
C PHE A 113 6.08 29.32 6.75
N THR A 114 4.89 29.66 6.26
CA THR A 114 3.72 29.97 7.09
C THR A 114 2.63 28.96 6.76
N PRO A 115 2.19 28.12 7.70
CA PRO A 115 1.15 27.14 7.43
C PRO A 115 -0.15 27.84 7.06
N ALA A 116 -0.78 27.38 5.98
CA ALA A 116 -2.08 27.89 5.56
C ALA A 116 -3.12 27.65 6.67
N ARG A 117 -3.97 28.65 6.91
CA ARG A 117 -5.11 28.46 7.80
C ARG A 117 -6.17 27.64 7.07
N VAL A 118 -6.42 26.42 7.56
CA VAL A 118 -7.48 25.56 7.04
C VAL A 118 -8.83 26.11 7.48
N HIS A 119 -9.72 26.34 6.52
CA HIS A 119 -11.09 26.78 6.75
C HIS A 119 -12.05 25.72 6.21
N THR A 120 -12.97 25.26 7.05
CA THR A 120 -14.03 24.33 6.65
C THR A 120 -15.34 25.09 6.49
N LEU A 121 -16.08 24.81 5.42
CA LEU A 121 -17.41 25.36 5.24
C LEU A 121 -18.37 24.78 6.30
N THR A 122 -19.16 25.63 6.92
CA THR A 122 -20.13 25.23 7.96
C THR A 122 -21.27 24.37 7.42
N THR A 123 -21.49 24.37 6.09
CA THR A 123 -22.55 23.64 5.39
C THR A 123 -22.22 22.17 5.14
N ILE A 124 -21.07 21.67 5.62
CA ILE A 124 -20.65 20.28 5.38
C ILE A 124 -21.68 19.26 5.88
N ALA A 125 -22.33 19.52 7.02
CA ALA A 125 -23.36 18.64 7.57
C ALA A 125 -24.60 18.57 6.66
N GLU A 126 -25.07 19.72 6.18
CA GLU A 126 -26.24 19.80 5.28
C GLU A 126 -25.99 19.07 3.96
N TYR A 127 -24.77 19.18 3.43
CA TYR A 127 -24.35 18.45 2.23
C TYR A 127 -24.37 16.94 2.47
N VAL A 128 -23.79 16.46 3.58
CA VAL A 128 -23.77 15.03 3.92
C VAL A 128 -25.19 14.48 4.08
N ASP A 129 -26.07 15.20 4.77
CA ASP A 129 -27.46 14.78 4.94
C ASP A 129 -28.21 14.70 3.60
N ALA A 130 -27.93 15.63 2.68
CA ALA A 130 -28.52 15.62 1.35
C ALA A 130 -28.00 14.45 0.49
N ASP A 131 -26.69 14.17 0.55
CA ASP A 131 -26.08 13.02 -0.12
C ASP A 131 -26.67 11.69 0.38
N VAL A 132 -26.76 11.50 1.70
CA VAL A 132 -27.34 10.30 2.31
C VAL A 132 -28.79 10.11 1.89
N ARG A 133 -29.60 11.18 1.88
CA ARG A 133 -31.01 11.13 1.46
C ARG A 133 -31.22 10.74 0.00
N GLN A 134 -30.23 10.94 -0.88
CA GLN A 134 -30.32 10.59 -2.30
C GLN A 134 -29.97 9.13 -2.59
N ARG A 135 -29.29 8.44 -1.67
CA ARG A 135 -28.86 7.05 -1.86
C ARG A 135 -30.04 6.09 -1.66
N SER A 136 -30.13 5.07 -2.50
CA SER A 136 -31.13 4.02 -2.35
C SER A 136 -30.86 3.21 -1.08
N GLU A 137 -31.92 2.90 -0.32
CA GLU A 137 -31.82 2.07 0.89
C GLU A 137 -31.45 0.61 0.57
N SER A 138 -31.69 0.19 -0.67
CA SER A 138 -31.27 -1.10 -1.21
C SER A 138 -30.14 -0.87 -2.22
N PRO A 139 -28.99 -1.53 -2.11
CA PRO A 139 -28.02 -1.52 -3.19
C PRO A 139 -28.72 -2.08 -4.42
N GLU A 140 -28.75 -1.31 -5.51
CA GLU A 140 -29.17 -1.86 -6.80
C GLU A 140 -28.29 -3.09 -7.05
N SER A 141 -28.92 -4.24 -7.29
CA SER A 141 -28.25 -5.52 -7.57
C SER A 141 -27.49 -5.54 -8.91
N GLY A 142 -27.14 -4.36 -9.44
CA GLY A 142 -26.41 -4.18 -10.67
C GLY A 142 -24.92 -4.48 -10.46
N PHE A 143 -24.37 -5.31 -11.34
CA PHE A 143 -22.95 -5.61 -11.59
C PHE A 143 -22.36 -6.92 -11.08
N PHE A 144 -23.06 -7.73 -10.26
CA PHE A 144 -22.63 -9.11 -9.97
C PHE A 144 -23.72 -10.18 -10.08
N ALA A 145 -24.97 -9.80 -10.39
CA ALA A 145 -25.95 -10.80 -10.79
C ALA A 145 -25.67 -11.23 -12.23
N ASP A 146 -25.32 -12.51 -12.39
CA ASP A 146 -25.28 -13.28 -13.64
C ASP A 146 -23.90 -13.46 -14.32
N ARG A 147 -22.93 -14.04 -13.60
CA ARG A 147 -21.91 -14.93 -14.22
C ARG A 147 -21.59 -16.21 -13.46
N ASP A 148 -21.84 -16.29 -12.15
CA ASP A 148 -21.43 -17.45 -11.33
C ASP A 148 -22.57 -18.34 -10.83
N SER A 149 -23.77 -18.27 -11.44
CA SER A 149 -24.87 -19.21 -11.13
C SER A 149 -24.70 -20.61 -11.78
N ALA A 150 -23.54 -20.91 -12.35
CA ALA A 150 -23.29 -22.20 -13.01
C ALA A 150 -21.92 -22.82 -12.68
N ALA A 151 -21.57 -22.95 -11.39
CA ALA A 151 -20.47 -23.85 -10.99
C ALA A 151 -20.61 -24.41 -9.56
N ALA A 152 -21.83 -24.66 -9.08
CA ALA A 152 -22.03 -25.61 -7.98
C ALA A 152 -22.09 -27.04 -8.56
N GLY A 153 -20.96 -27.48 -9.09
CA GLY A 153 -20.75 -28.83 -9.57
C GLY A 153 -19.24 -29.08 -9.59
N ALA A 154 -18.79 -30.08 -8.84
CA ALA A 154 -17.39 -30.47 -8.69
C ALA A 154 -16.66 -30.48 -10.05
N ALA A 155 -15.89 -29.42 -10.33
CA ALA A 155 -15.18 -29.30 -11.59
C ALA A 155 -14.10 -30.38 -11.64
N ALA A 156 -14.17 -31.25 -12.66
CA ALA A 156 -13.18 -32.30 -12.88
C ALA A 156 -11.80 -31.74 -13.27
N THR A 157 -11.73 -30.46 -13.67
CA THR A 157 -10.49 -29.77 -14.02
C THR A 157 -10.39 -28.38 -13.37
N LEU A 158 -9.15 -27.95 -13.08
CA LEU A 158 -8.81 -26.65 -12.52
C LEU A 158 -7.71 -25.99 -13.37
N SER A 159 -7.81 -24.67 -13.59
CA SER A 159 -6.72 -23.91 -14.20
C SER A 159 -5.61 -23.63 -13.18
N MET A 160 -4.40 -23.36 -13.68
CA MET A 160 -3.25 -22.97 -12.85
C MET A 160 -3.55 -21.76 -11.96
N GLU A 161 -4.16 -20.70 -12.51
CA GLU A 161 -4.54 -19.50 -11.76
C GLU A 161 -5.48 -19.81 -10.58
N LYS A 162 -6.41 -20.75 -10.78
CA LYS A 162 -7.34 -21.18 -9.72
C LYS A 162 -6.64 -21.96 -8.62
N VAL A 163 -5.64 -22.78 -8.97
CA VAL A 163 -4.83 -23.52 -7.99
C VAL A 163 -3.95 -22.57 -7.17
N ILE A 164 -3.27 -21.62 -7.81
CA ILE A 164 -2.46 -20.59 -7.13
C ILE A 164 -3.33 -19.81 -6.13
N THR A 165 -4.50 -19.34 -6.59
CA THR A 165 -5.46 -18.63 -5.72
C THR A 165 -5.92 -19.49 -4.54
N ALA A 166 -6.10 -20.80 -4.73
CA ALA A 166 -6.50 -21.70 -3.65
C ALA A 166 -5.36 -21.93 -2.64
N ILE A 167 -4.11 -22.01 -3.09
CA ILE A 167 -2.94 -22.13 -2.22
C ILE A 167 -2.75 -20.85 -1.40
N ASP A 168 -2.83 -19.67 -2.03
CA ASP A 168 -2.68 -18.38 -1.37
C ASP A 168 -3.75 -18.15 -0.28
N ASN A 169 -4.97 -18.66 -0.53
CA ASN A 169 -6.07 -18.61 0.43
C ASN A 169 -6.04 -19.74 1.48
N GLY A 170 -5.07 -20.66 1.40
CA GLY A 170 -4.93 -21.79 2.31
C GLY A 170 -6.02 -22.85 2.17
N THR A 171 -6.74 -22.88 1.05
CA THR A 171 -7.77 -23.89 0.76
C THR A 171 -7.23 -25.08 -0.04
N ALA A 172 -6.06 -24.94 -0.67
CA ALA A 172 -5.32 -26.04 -1.30
C ALA A 172 -3.90 -26.19 -0.72
N VAL A 173 -3.36 -27.41 -0.80
CA VAL A 173 -1.98 -27.72 -0.41
C VAL A 173 -1.28 -28.44 -1.56
N ALA A 174 -0.15 -27.90 -2.01
CA ALA A 174 0.73 -28.56 -2.97
C ALA A 174 1.51 -29.71 -2.31
N GLU A 175 1.64 -30.84 -2.99
CA GLU A 175 2.41 -31.99 -2.50
C GLU A 175 3.91 -31.66 -2.39
N ASP A 176 4.45 -30.91 -3.36
CA ASP A 176 5.79 -30.35 -3.32
C ASP A 176 5.75 -28.82 -3.53
N PRO A 177 5.86 -28.01 -2.47
CA PRO A 177 5.85 -26.55 -2.56
C PRO A 177 7.01 -25.93 -3.35
N SER A 178 8.02 -26.73 -3.74
CA SER A 178 9.14 -26.29 -4.55
C SER A 178 8.96 -26.56 -6.05
N ASP A 179 7.88 -27.25 -6.43
CA ASP A 179 7.50 -27.55 -7.81
C ASP A 179 6.12 -26.94 -8.13
N ASP A 180 6.11 -25.96 -9.03
CA ASP A 180 4.94 -25.22 -9.47
C ASP A 180 3.87 -26.11 -10.12
N PHE A 181 4.23 -27.31 -10.59
CA PHE A 181 3.33 -28.25 -11.27
C PHE A 181 3.02 -29.49 -10.43
N SER A 182 3.44 -29.52 -9.17
CA SER A 182 3.13 -30.63 -8.27
C SER A 182 1.63 -30.80 -8.07
N ALA A 183 1.21 -32.05 -7.80
CA ALA A 183 -0.19 -32.33 -7.54
C ALA A 183 -0.68 -31.57 -6.29
N VAL A 184 -1.95 -31.18 -6.30
CA VAL A 184 -2.55 -30.37 -5.24
C VAL A 184 -3.74 -31.07 -4.61
N SER A 185 -3.85 -30.96 -3.29
CA SER A 185 -5.01 -31.41 -2.51
C SER A 185 -5.94 -30.23 -2.26
N LEU A 186 -7.18 -30.30 -2.76
CA LEU A 186 -8.23 -29.29 -2.57
C LEU A 186 -9.53 -29.99 -2.18
N ASP A 187 -10.11 -29.60 -1.05
CA ASP A 187 -11.38 -30.15 -0.51
C ASP A 187 -11.41 -31.69 -0.40
N GLY A 188 -10.26 -32.30 -0.10
CA GLY A 188 -10.12 -33.76 0.05
C GLY A 188 -10.02 -34.53 -1.28
N ALA A 189 -9.96 -33.84 -2.42
CA ALA A 189 -9.67 -34.44 -3.72
C ALA A 189 -8.25 -34.05 -4.19
N ARG A 190 -7.57 -34.99 -4.84
CA ARG A 190 -6.24 -34.79 -5.44
C ARG A 190 -6.39 -34.38 -6.89
N TYR A 191 -5.60 -33.39 -7.31
CA TYR A 191 -5.55 -32.92 -8.69
C TYR A 191 -4.11 -32.93 -9.20
N GLU A 192 -3.89 -33.49 -10.38
CA GLU A 192 -2.57 -33.64 -11.00
C GLU A 192 -2.48 -32.77 -12.26
N TYR A 193 -1.35 -32.12 -12.48
CA TYR A 193 -1.15 -31.26 -13.65
C TYR A 193 -1.03 -32.10 -14.92
N ASP A 194 -1.82 -31.77 -15.93
CA ASP A 194 -1.76 -32.36 -17.26
C ASP A 194 -1.06 -31.39 -18.21
N ASP A 195 0.17 -31.74 -18.61
CA ASP A 195 1.01 -30.93 -19.50
C ASP A 195 0.43 -30.72 -20.91
N GLU A 196 -0.38 -31.67 -21.39
CA GLU A 196 -0.99 -31.59 -22.73
C GLU A 196 -2.18 -30.62 -22.73
N ALA A 197 -2.97 -30.62 -21.65
CA ALA A 197 -4.12 -29.75 -21.47
C ALA A 197 -3.77 -28.39 -20.82
N GLY A 198 -2.62 -28.28 -20.16
CA GLY A 198 -2.22 -27.12 -19.37
C GLY A 198 -3.12 -26.87 -18.16
N GLN A 199 -3.72 -27.92 -17.60
CA GLN A 199 -4.74 -27.86 -16.54
C GLN A 199 -4.55 -28.98 -15.53
N TYR A 200 -4.99 -28.76 -14.29
CA TYR A 200 -5.06 -29.78 -13.27
C TYR A 200 -6.30 -30.65 -13.47
N LYS A 201 -6.14 -31.97 -13.45
CA LYS A 201 -7.23 -32.95 -13.55
C LYS A 201 -7.41 -33.68 -12.23
N ARG A 202 -8.65 -33.86 -11.81
CA ARG A 202 -8.97 -34.62 -10.60
C ARG A 202 -8.58 -36.08 -10.81
N THR A 203 -7.75 -36.61 -9.92
CA THR A 203 -7.45 -38.03 -9.81
C THR A 203 -8.31 -38.60 -8.68
N GLU A 204 -8.96 -39.75 -8.92
CA GLU A 204 -9.72 -40.47 -7.88
C GLU A 204 -8.84 -40.90 -6.70
#